data_AF-W7JIB4-F1
#
_entry.id   AF-W7JIB4-F1
#
_cell.length_a   1.000
_cell.length_b   1.000
_cell.length_c   1.000
_cell.angle_alpha   90.00
_cell.angle_beta   90.00
_cell.angle_gamma   90.00
#
_symmetry.space_group_name_H-M   'P 1'
#
loop_
_entity.id
_entity.type
_entity.pdbx_description
1 polymer ?
#
loop_
_entity_poly.entity_id
_entity_poly.type
_entity_poly.pdbx_seq_one_letter_code
_entity_poly.pdbx_strand_id
1 'polypeptide(L)'
;MSNLTAAEEKFLKHDWVNDKNWKLYLSNLYPSPSINNIEKYKKKYFQKNIDKDLDINTNFSSVKDQKQESPNSNFYSYNNNIYSYKGKLPVIIFFYSTFVLCASLFYFLLLSLNINLYKKLGTFMSLSYLFAYLGLLLLDYKTQKNNFSLVNFFSCEKGHYLSYSMILFFIKDAVLIFLPIFLTLLINIYLIYKQLKSSLVPFIQKNYYINKLVSYMDKMILNVYMMRANIEIYNLLFIIICLFFRRASLLNLIIYTHFFKLKYASSDSYFHACYSKNGEMIRQYLSHPMVPRIFLNIFNKISHYFNVYLSYRRR
;
A
#
# COMPACT_ATOMS: atom_id res chain seq x y z
N MET A 1 -0.36 -30.38 -26.55
CA MET A 1 -0.67 -29.37 -27.58
C MET A 1 -2.17 -29.33 -27.70
N SER A 2 -2.82 -28.25 -27.28
CA SER A 2 -4.26 -28.08 -27.53
C SER A 2 -4.43 -27.86 -29.03
N ASN A 3 -5.25 -28.67 -29.70
CA ASN A 3 -5.64 -28.44 -31.08
C ASN A 3 -6.40 -27.12 -31.13
N LEU A 4 -5.73 -26.04 -31.51
CA LEU A 4 -6.35 -24.75 -31.75
C LEU A 4 -7.21 -24.88 -33.00
N THR A 5 -8.42 -24.33 -32.96
CA THR A 5 -9.27 -24.26 -34.16
C THR A 5 -8.73 -23.19 -35.11
N ALA A 6 -9.07 -23.28 -36.40
CA ALA A 6 -8.58 -22.33 -37.41
C ALA A 6 -8.91 -20.86 -37.10
N ALA A 7 -10.05 -20.60 -36.44
CA ALA A 7 -10.46 -19.27 -35.99
C ALA A 7 -9.56 -18.73 -34.86
N GLU A 8 -9.09 -19.60 -33.97
CA GLU A 8 -8.23 -19.24 -32.84
C GLU A 8 -6.79 -18.93 -33.29
N GLU A 9 -6.28 -19.67 -34.27
CA GLU A 9 -4.99 -19.34 -34.89
C GLU A 9 -5.02 -17.99 -35.60
N LYS A 10 -6.13 -17.65 -36.28
CA LYS A 10 -6.31 -16.33 -36.90
C LYS A 10 -6.38 -15.22 -35.86
N PHE A 11 -7.07 -15.44 -34.73
CA PHE A 11 -7.14 -14.47 -33.64
C PHE A 11 -5.76 -14.14 -33.06
N LEU A 12 -4.92 -15.16 -32.84
CA LEU A 12 -3.56 -15.00 -32.32
C LEU A 12 -2.62 -14.29 -33.31
N LYS A 13 -2.83 -14.49 -34.62
CA LYS A 13 -2.05 -13.87 -35.70
C LYS A 13 -2.55 -12.47 -36.10
N HIS A 14 -3.67 -11.99 -35.55
CA HIS A 14 -4.25 -10.69 -35.90
C HIS A 14 -3.42 -9.52 -35.38
N ASP A 15 -3.11 -8.55 -36.25
CA ASP A 15 -2.34 -7.36 -35.89
C ASP A 15 -3.21 -6.28 -35.22
N TRP A 16 -3.44 -6.48 -33.92
CA TRP A 16 -4.18 -5.55 -33.06
C TRP A 16 -3.57 -4.16 -32.95
N VAL A 17 -2.28 -3.99 -33.24
CA VAL A 17 -1.57 -2.71 -33.07
C VAL A 17 -1.82 -1.79 -34.27
N ASN A 18 -1.93 -2.36 -35.47
CA ASN A 18 -2.11 -1.59 -36.69
C ASN A 18 -3.56 -1.58 -37.22
N ASP A 19 -4.47 -2.37 -36.66
CA ASP A 19 -5.88 -2.37 -37.03
C ASP A 19 -6.59 -1.04 -36.67
N LYS A 20 -6.85 -0.22 -37.69
CA LYS A 20 -7.53 1.08 -37.59
C LYS A 20 -8.99 0.95 -37.14
N ASN A 21 -9.67 -0.12 -37.56
CA ASN A 21 -11.08 -0.35 -37.25
C ASN A 21 -11.25 -0.81 -35.80
N TRP A 22 -10.32 -1.60 -35.28
CA TRP A 22 -10.24 -1.93 -33.86
C TRP A 22 -10.01 -0.69 -33.00
N LYS A 23 -9.10 0.22 -33.38
CA LYS A 23 -8.86 1.47 -32.65
C LYS A 23 -10.10 2.36 -32.57
N LEU A 24 -10.83 2.50 -33.68
CA LEU A 24 -12.11 3.22 -33.75
C LEU A 24 -13.20 2.57 -32.90
N TYR A 25 -13.28 1.23 -32.92
CA TYR A 25 -14.21 0.50 -32.07
C TYR A 25 -13.92 0.72 -30.58
N LEU A 26 -12.64 0.66 -30.19
CA LEU A 26 -12.21 0.85 -28.80
C LEU A 26 -12.47 2.28 -28.30
N SER A 27 -12.25 3.30 -29.13
CA SER A 27 -12.51 4.71 -28.75
C SER A 27 -13.98 5.03 -28.55
N ASN A 28 -14.88 4.26 -29.17
CA ASN A 28 -16.32 4.45 -29.09
C ASN A 28 -16.98 3.70 -27.93
N LEU A 29 -16.22 2.92 -27.15
CA LEU A 29 -16.74 2.21 -25.97
C LEU A 29 -16.83 3.15 -24.76
N TYR A 30 -18.04 3.32 -24.21
CA TYR A 30 -18.26 4.06 -22.96
C TYR A 30 -18.94 3.19 -21.90
N PRO A 31 -18.44 3.17 -20.65
CA PRO A 31 -17.21 3.80 -20.19
C PRO A 31 -15.96 3.13 -20.80
N SER A 32 -14.83 3.86 -20.82
CA SER A 32 -13.57 3.33 -21.36
C SER A 32 -13.18 2.04 -20.63
N PRO A 33 -12.93 0.93 -21.37
CA PRO A 33 -12.72 -0.37 -20.75
C PRO A 33 -11.40 -0.43 -20.00
N SER A 34 -11.41 -1.05 -18.81
CA SER A 34 -10.19 -1.34 -18.06
C SER A 34 -9.29 -2.33 -18.80
N ILE A 35 -7.98 -2.28 -18.54
CA ILE A 35 -6.98 -3.11 -19.24
C ILE A 35 -7.27 -4.62 -19.14
N ASN A 36 -7.84 -5.05 -18.00
CA ASN A 36 -8.23 -6.44 -17.74
C ASN A 36 -9.40 -6.90 -18.62
N ASN A 37 -10.23 -5.97 -19.10
CA ASN A 37 -11.39 -6.26 -19.92
C ASN A 37 -11.10 -6.14 -21.43
N ILE A 38 -9.95 -5.57 -21.83
CA ILE A 38 -9.61 -5.33 -23.25
C ILE A 38 -9.62 -6.63 -24.06
N GLU A 39 -9.14 -7.74 -23.50
CA GLU A 39 -9.12 -9.03 -24.20
C GLU A 39 -10.55 -9.51 -24.53
N LYS A 40 -11.51 -9.31 -23.62
CA LYS A 40 -12.92 -9.62 -23.85
C LYS A 40 -13.50 -8.78 -25.00
N TYR A 41 -13.13 -7.51 -25.09
CA TYR A 41 -13.56 -6.64 -26.20
C TYR A 41 -12.88 -7.01 -27.52
N LYS A 42 -11.61 -7.44 -27.50
CA LYS A 42 -10.93 -7.96 -28.69
C LYS A 42 -11.62 -9.20 -29.24
N LYS A 43 -11.96 -10.18 -28.38
CA LYS A 43 -12.69 -11.39 -28.79
C LYS A 43 -14.06 -11.06 -29.38
N LYS A 44 -14.82 -10.17 -28.74
CA LYS A 44 -16.12 -9.72 -29.25
C LYS A 44 -16.02 -8.99 -30.60
N TYR A 45 -15.01 -8.13 -30.75
CA TYR A 45 -14.75 -7.45 -32.02
C TYR A 45 -14.35 -8.42 -33.12
N PHE A 46 -13.43 -9.35 -32.82
CA PHE A 46 -12.97 -10.35 -33.78
C PHE A 46 -14.11 -11.26 -34.23
N GLN A 47 -14.93 -11.73 -33.29
CA GLN A 47 -16.09 -12.56 -33.60
C GLN A 47 -17.10 -11.81 -34.47
N LYS A 48 -17.37 -10.54 -34.16
CA LYS A 48 -18.38 -9.77 -34.88
C LYS A 48 -17.95 -9.36 -36.28
N ASN A 49 -16.65 -9.06 -36.47
CA ASN A 49 -16.17 -8.35 -37.65
C ASN A 49 -15.19 -9.16 -38.53
N ILE A 50 -14.59 -10.24 -38.01
CA ILE A 50 -13.52 -10.98 -38.72
C ILE A 50 -13.89 -12.45 -38.89
N ASP A 51 -14.17 -13.17 -37.81
CA ASP A 51 -14.47 -14.60 -37.87
C ASP A 51 -15.53 -14.99 -36.83
N LYS A 52 -16.75 -15.26 -37.30
CA LYS A 52 -17.92 -15.52 -36.44
C LYS A 52 -17.81 -16.83 -35.64
N ASP A 53 -16.92 -17.72 -36.07
CA ASP A 53 -16.74 -19.05 -35.49
C ASP A 53 -15.78 -19.05 -34.29
N LEU A 54 -15.27 -17.88 -33.88
CA LEU A 54 -14.47 -17.73 -32.66
C LEU A 54 -15.34 -17.94 -31.41
N ASP A 55 -14.98 -18.91 -30.58
CA ASP A 55 -15.57 -19.07 -29.26
C ASP A 55 -15.04 -18.00 -28.29
N ILE A 56 -15.92 -17.19 -27.72
CA ILE A 56 -15.57 -16.09 -26.82
C ILE A 56 -15.09 -16.61 -25.46
N ASN A 57 -15.47 -17.85 -25.11
CA ASN A 57 -15.19 -18.46 -23.81
C ASN A 57 -13.87 -19.24 -23.77
N THR A 58 -13.15 -19.37 -24.89
CA THR A 58 -11.85 -20.07 -24.88
C THR A 58 -10.79 -19.19 -24.25
N ASN A 59 -10.20 -19.68 -23.15
CA ASN A 59 -9.08 -19.04 -22.49
C ASN A 59 -7.80 -19.44 -23.22
N PHE A 60 -7.20 -18.52 -23.97
CA PHE A 60 -5.82 -18.66 -24.46
C PHE A 60 -4.85 -18.43 -23.31
N SER A 61 -4.99 -19.21 -22.23
CA SER A 61 -3.97 -19.30 -21.20
C SER A 61 -2.75 -19.92 -21.88
N SER A 62 -1.73 -19.11 -22.10
CA SER A 62 -0.41 -19.55 -22.52
C SER A 62 -0.02 -20.82 -21.77
N VAL A 63 0.35 -21.84 -22.52
CA VAL A 63 1.01 -23.05 -22.04
C VAL A 63 2.16 -22.66 -21.12
N LYS A 64 1.93 -22.73 -19.81
CA LYS A 64 2.83 -23.19 -18.75
C LYS A 64 2.11 -23.12 -17.40
N ASP A 65 2.15 -24.28 -16.74
CA ASP A 65 1.84 -24.57 -15.34
C ASP A 65 0.38 -24.77 -14.94
N GLN A 66 -0.03 -26.04 -14.98
CA GLN A 66 -1.17 -26.59 -14.26
C GLN A 66 -0.89 -26.58 -12.74
N LYS A 67 -1.86 -26.12 -11.94
CA LYS A 67 -2.44 -26.87 -10.80
C LYS A 67 -3.69 -26.17 -10.22
N GLN A 68 -4.81 -26.87 -10.40
CA GLN A 68 -6.08 -26.99 -9.64
C GLN A 68 -6.58 -25.84 -8.73
N GLU A 69 -7.85 -25.50 -8.96
CA GLU A 69 -8.71 -24.64 -8.14
C GLU A 69 -9.14 -25.28 -6.80
N SER A 70 -9.35 -24.43 -5.79
CA SER A 70 -10.46 -24.55 -4.81
C SER A 70 -10.84 -23.14 -4.30
N PRO A 71 -12.10 -22.93 -3.87
CA PRO A 71 -12.73 -21.61 -3.87
C PRO A 71 -12.45 -20.85 -2.58
N ASN A 72 -11.78 -19.71 -2.71
CA ASN A 72 -11.89 -18.63 -1.74
C ASN A 72 -11.71 -17.30 -2.48
N SER A 73 -12.77 -16.51 -2.47
CA SER A 73 -12.87 -15.17 -3.04
C SER A 73 -11.91 -14.20 -2.34
N ASN A 74 -10.65 -14.25 -2.74
CA ASN A 74 -9.63 -13.29 -2.32
C ASN A 74 -9.67 -12.08 -3.24
N PHE A 75 -10.31 -11.01 -2.76
CA PHE A 75 -10.19 -9.63 -3.23
C PHE A 75 -8.75 -9.14 -3.05
N TYR A 76 -7.82 -9.58 -3.91
CA TYR A 76 -6.47 -9.01 -3.99
C TYR A 76 -6.02 -8.91 -5.44
N SER A 77 -6.28 -7.77 -6.09
CA SER A 77 -5.43 -7.33 -7.20
C SER A 77 -4.20 -6.63 -6.64
N TYR A 78 -3.31 -7.41 -6.04
CA TYR A 78 -1.95 -6.94 -5.81
C TYR A 78 -1.29 -6.87 -7.19
N ASN A 79 -1.13 -5.66 -7.72
CA ASN A 79 -0.55 -5.40 -9.03
C ASN A 79 0.94 -5.79 -8.99
N ASN A 80 1.22 -7.07 -9.23
CA ASN A 80 2.54 -7.71 -9.25
C ASN A 80 3.34 -7.32 -10.50
N ASN A 81 3.50 -6.03 -10.76
CA ASN A 81 4.56 -5.57 -11.66
C ASN A 81 5.88 -5.54 -10.86
N ILE A 82 6.38 -6.74 -10.57
CA ILE A 82 7.69 -7.00 -9.97
C ILE A 82 8.74 -6.68 -11.04
N TYR A 83 9.12 -5.41 -11.17
CA TYR A 83 10.23 -5.02 -12.03
C TYR A 83 11.54 -5.47 -11.38
N SER A 84 12.14 -6.55 -11.89
CA SER A 84 13.43 -7.06 -11.43
C SER A 84 14.56 -6.12 -11.85
N TYR A 85 14.82 -5.07 -11.06
CA TYR A 85 15.99 -4.24 -11.28
C TYR A 85 17.22 -4.89 -10.63
N LYS A 86 18.06 -5.53 -11.45
CA LYS A 86 19.37 -6.09 -11.06
C LYS A 86 20.44 -4.98 -10.96
N GLY A 87 20.30 -4.08 -9.99
CA GLY A 87 21.27 -3.02 -9.72
C GLY A 87 21.81 -3.03 -8.29
N LYS A 88 22.92 -2.33 -8.05
CA LYS A 88 23.51 -2.16 -6.70
C LYS A 88 22.63 -1.32 -5.76
N LEU A 89 21.80 -0.44 -6.33
CA LEU A 89 20.96 0.52 -5.59
C LEU A 89 19.92 -0.13 -4.65
N PRO A 90 19.09 -1.10 -5.07
CA PRO A 90 18.14 -1.77 -4.15
C PRO A 90 18.84 -2.50 -3.00
N VAL A 91 20.05 -3.03 -3.22
CA VAL A 91 20.85 -3.67 -2.17
C VAL A 91 21.32 -2.65 -1.13
N ILE A 92 21.80 -1.48 -1.55
CA ILE A 92 22.22 -0.40 -0.65
C ILE A 92 21.03 0.08 0.19
N ILE A 93 19.88 0.31 -0.44
CA ILE A 93 18.67 0.77 0.25
C ILE A 93 18.17 -0.29 1.23
N PHE A 94 18.25 -1.58 0.88
CA PHE A 94 17.93 -2.68 1.77
C PHE A 94 18.80 -2.67 3.04
N PHE A 95 20.13 -2.56 2.89
CA PHE A 95 21.04 -2.51 4.04
C PHE A 95 20.86 -1.24 4.88
N TYR A 96 20.63 -0.08 4.26
CA TYR A 96 20.34 1.14 4.99
C TYR A 96 19.02 1.04 5.77
N SER A 97 17.96 0.55 5.12
CA SER A 97 16.64 0.41 5.76
C SER A 97 16.69 -0.60 6.92
N THR A 98 17.41 -1.71 6.76
CA THR A 98 17.61 -2.68 7.85
C THR A 98 18.41 -2.09 8.99
N PHE A 99 19.46 -1.30 8.71
CA PHE A 99 20.18 -0.55 9.75
C PHE A 99 19.25 0.41 10.52
N VAL A 100 18.43 1.19 9.82
CA VAL A 100 17.46 2.10 10.45
C VAL A 100 16.45 1.33 11.32
N LEU A 101 16.00 0.17 10.87
CA LEU A 101 15.10 -0.69 11.65
C LEU A 101 15.78 -1.19 12.93
N CYS A 102 17.01 -1.68 12.85
CA CYS A 102 17.77 -2.08 14.04
C CYS A 102 18.00 -0.90 15.00
N ALA A 103 18.39 0.26 14.48
CA ALA A 103 18.56 1.48 15.27
C ALA A 103 17.25 1.91 15.95
N SER A 104 16.10 1.71 15.30
CA SER A 104 14.81 2.03 15.89
C SER A 104 14.39 1.08 17.01
N LEU A 105 14.72 -0.22 16.92
CA LEU A 105 14.53 -1.14 18.03
C LEU A 105 15.38 -0.73 19.25
N PHE A 106 16.63 -0.34 19.00
CA PHE A 106 17.49 0.20 20.04
C PHE A 106 16.94 1.50 20.65
N TYR A 107 16.43 2.41 19.82
CA TYR A 107 15.76 3.63 20.28
C TYR A 107 14.54 3.33 21.16
N PHE A 108 13.69 2.37 20.78
CA PHE A 108 12.55 1.96 21.59
C PHE A 108 12.97 1.34 22.94
N LEU A 109 14.07 0.60 22.99
CA LEU A 109 14.65 0.09 24.24
C LEU A 109 15.17 1.22 25.13
N LEU A 110 15.90 2.20 24.57
CA LEU A 110 16.37 3.34 25.34
C LEU A 110 15.21 4.16 25.91
N LEU A 111 14.16 4.30 25.13
CA LEU A 111 12.94 4.97 25.54
C LEU A 111 12.21 4.20 26.64
N SER A 112 12.06 2.87 26.53
CA SER A 112 11.38 2.07 27.55
C SER A 112 12.13 2.09 28.89
N LEU A 113 13.46 2.17 28.83
CA LEU A 113 14.33 2.36 29.99
C LEU A 113 14.40 3.83 30.47
N ASN A 114 13.70 4.75 29.79
CA ASN A 114 13.66 6.19 30.09
C ASN A 114 15.06 6.84 30.24
N ILE A 115 16.02 6.39 29.44
CA ILE A 115 17.40 6.89 29.49
C ILE A 115 17.46 8.22 28.74
N ASN A 116 17.92 9.30 29.38
CA ASN A 116 17.97 10.66 28.78
C ASN A 116 18.61 10.74 27.38
N LEU A 117 19.42 9.77 27.00
CA LEU A 117 20.03 9.64 25.68
C LEU A 117 18.99 9.49 24.55
N TYR A 118 17.81 8.89 24.79
CA TYR A 118 16.76 8.77 23.78
C TYR A 118 16.28 10.16 23.31
N LYS A 119 16.19 11.15 24.21
CA LYS A 119 15.76 12.52 23.87
C LYS A 119 16.71 13.19 22.87
N LYS A 120 18.00 12.91 22.99
CA LYS A 120 19.04 13.42 22.06
C LYS A 120 19.01 12.67 20.72
N LEU A 121 18.69 11.38 20.73
CA LEU A 121 18.64 10.55 19.52
C LEU A 121 17.37 10.73 18.69
N GLY A 122 16.29 11.29 19.25
CA GLY A 122 15.00 11.41 18.56
C GLY A 122 15.08 12.11 17.19
N THR A 123 15.83 13.22 17.10
CA THR A 123 16.03 13.97 15.85
C THR A 123 16.88 13.21 14.83
N PHE A 124 17.89 12.47 15.29
CA PHE A 124 18.69 11.60 14.42
C PHE A 124 17.84 10.45 13.88
N MET A 125 16.97 9.88 14.71
CA MET A 125 16.04 8.83 14.28
C MET A 125 15.05 9.36 13.25
N SER A 126 14.42 10.52 13.46
CA SER A 126 13.50 11.11 12.47
C SER A 126 14.20 11.40 11.14
N LEU A 127 15.43 11.93 11.19
CA LEU A 127 16.26 12.16 10.00
C LEU A 127 16.58 10.85 9.26
N SER A 128 16.92 9.79 10.00
CA SER A 128 17.22 8.48 9.42
C SER A 128 16.01 7.86 8.71
N TYR A 129 14.80 8.02 9.26
CA TYR A 129 13.57 7.61 8.61
C TYR A 129 13.32 8.41 7.34
N LEU A 130 13.46 9.73 7.39
CA LEU A 130 13.29 10.59 6.22
C LEU A 130 14.21 10.13 5.07
N PHE A 131 15.49 9.88 5.34
CA PHE A 131 16.42 9.37 4.34
C PHE A 131 16.07 7.96 3.85
N ALA A 132 15.55 7.09 4.73
CA ALA A 132 15.11 5.76 4.33
C ALA A 132 13.94 5.83 3.33
N TYR A 133 12.94 6.68 3.59
CA TYR A 133 11.81 6.87 2.68
C TYR A 133 12.20 7.59 1.39
N LEU A 134 13.11 8.56 1.45
CA LEU A 134 13.71 9.14 0.24
C LEU A 134 14.38 8.06 -0.61
N GLY A 135 15.16 7.17 0.01
CA GLY A 135 15.79 6.04 -0.67
C GLY A 135 14.76 5.11 -1.33
N LEU A 136 13.73 4.71 -0.59
CA LEU A 136 12.64 3.86 -1.10
C LEU A 136 11.88 4.51 -2.27
N LEU A 137 11.65 5.82 -2.22
CA LEU A 137 11.02 6.56 -3.31
C LEU A 137 11.93 6.67 -4.53
N LEU A 138 13.23 6.86 -4.33
CA LEU A 138 14.21 6.89 -5.40
C LEU A 138 14.33 5.52 -6.10
N LEU A 139 14.16 4.43 -5.35
CA LEU A 139 14.05 3.08 -5.93
C LEU A 139 12.82 2.97 -6.84
N ASP A 140 11.65 3.40 -6.36
CA ASP A 140 10.41 3.36 -7.15
C ASP A 140 10.52 4.21 -8.41
N TYR A 141 11.04 5.43 -8.29
CA TYR A 141 11.29 6.31 -9.43
C TYR A 141 12.16 5.65 -10.49
N LYS A 142 13.29 5.02 -10.09
CA LYS A 142 14.19 4.34 -11.03
C LYS A 142 13.59 3.08 -11.64
N THR A 143 12.68 2.40 -10.94
CA THR A 143 12.00 1.21 -11.47
C THR A 143 10.85 1.55 -12.41
N GLN A 144 10.13 2.66 -12.19
CA GLN A 144 8.94 3.07 -12.96
C GLN A 144 9.24 4.00 -14.15
N LYS A 145 10.44 3.92 -14.72
CA LYS A 145 11.11 4.82 -15.69
C LYS A 145 10.28 5.63 -16.72
N ASN A 146 9.02 5.29 -17.03
CA ASN A 146 8.26 5.92 -18.11
C ASN A 146 7.00 6.71 -17.69
N ASN A 147 6.47 6.66 -16.46
CA ASN A 147 5.19 7.34 -16.10
C ASN A 147 5.16 8.01 -14.71
N PHE A 148 6.31 8.42 -14.19
CA PHE A 148 6.38 8.97 -12.83
C PHE A 148 6.13 10.48 -12.81
N SER A 149 4.88 10.88 -12.55
CA SER A 149 4.54 12.28 -12.27
C SER A 149 4.79 12.63 -10.80
N LEU A 150 5.04 13.90 -10.50
CA LEU A 150 5.09 14.39 -9.10
C LEU A 150 3.78 14.11 -8.35
N VAL A 151 2.65 14.08 -9.06
CA VAL A 151 1.35 13.73 -8.46
C VAL A 151 1.33 12.26 -8.04
N ASN A 152 1.90 11.36 -8.83
CA ASN A 152 2.04 9.95 -8.46
C ASN A 152 2.97 9.79 -7.26
N PHE A 153 4.06 10.56 -7.18
CA PHE A 153 4.97 10.56 -6.02
C PHE A 153 4.23 10.84 -4.70
N PHE A 154 3.42 11.91 -4.66
CA PHE A 154 2.67 12.28 -3.47
C PHE A 154 1.41 11.46 -3.23
N SER A 155 0.93 10.71 -4.23
CA SER A 155 -0.20 9.78 -4.09
C SER A 155 0.23 8.37 -3.69
N CYS A 156 1.53 8.06 -3.84
CA CYS A 156 2.09 6.78 -3.42
C CYS A 156 2.20 6.70 -1.90
N GLU A 157 2.00 5.49 -1.38
CA GLU A 157 2.09 5.20 0.05
C GLU A 157 3.42 5.68 0.66
N LYS A 158 4.56 5.39 0.01
CA LYS A 158 5.89 5.81 0.47
C LYS A 158 6.03 7.34 0.53
N GLY A 159 5.35 8.07 -0.35
CA GLY A 159 5.29 9.53 -0.33
C GLY A 159 4.52 10.07 0.87
N HIS A 160 3.42 9.41 1.24
CA HIS A 160 2.69 9.73 2.47
C HIS A 160 3.56 9.53 3.72
N TYR A 161 4.38 8.47 3.79
CA TYR A 161 5.27 8.26 4.94
C TYR A 161 6.48 9.18 4.94
N LEU A 162 6.89 9.72 3.79
CA LEU A 162 7.87 10.80 3.74
C LEU A 162 7.32 12.07 4.39
N SER A 163 6.08 12.49 4.07
CA SER A 163 5.47 13.63 4.75
C SER A 163 5.22 13.36 6.24
N TYR A 164 4.86 12.12 6.59
CA TYR A 164 4.74 11.68 7.98
C TYR A 164 6.07 11.78 8.75
N SER A 165 7.20 11.43 8.12
CA SER A 165 8.52 11.52 8.77
C SER A 165 8.90 12.94 9.19
N MET A 166 8.36 13.96 8.51
CA MET A 166 8.54 15.36 8.89
C MET A 166 7.82 15.72 10.20
N ILE A 167 6.69 15.06 10.51
CA ILE A 167 5.93 15.28 11.75
C ILE A 167 6.79 14.91 12.98
N LEU A 168 7.65 13.89 12.85
CA LEU A 168 8.46 13.40 13.96
C LEU A 168 9.45 14.44 14.51
N PHE A 169 9.90 15.40 13.71
CA PHE A 169 10.81 16.44 14.19
C PHE A 169 10.16 17.38 15.22
N PHE A 170 8.84 17.50 15.18
CA PHE A 170 8.09 18.49 15.95
C PHE A 170 7.33 17.88 17.15
N ILE A 171 7.44 16.57 17.35
CA ILE A 171 6.79 15.89 18.47
C ILE A 171 7.82 15.48 19.51
N LYS A 172 7.56 15.85 20.76
CA LYS A 172 8.35 15.42 21.91
C LYS A 172 7.75 14.13 22.48
N ASP A 173 8.59 13.13 22.69
CA ASP A 173 8.31 11.97 23.56
C ASP A 173 7.05 11.14 23.20
N ALA A 174 6.83 10.80 21.92
CA ALA A 174 5.63 10.07 21.48
C ALA A 174 5.91 8.81 20.65
N VAL A 175 6.11 7.68 21.33
CA VAL A 175 6.38 6.35 20.73
C VAL A 175 5.34 5.94 19.71
N LEU A 176 4.06 6.19 20.04
CA LEU A 176 2.93 5.74 19.24
C LEU A 176 2.98 6.30 17.82
N ILE A 177 3.58 7.49 17.68
CA ILE A 177 3.69 8.19 16.40
C ILE A 177 4.87 7.64 15.58
N PHE A 178 5.91 7.09 16.20
CA PHE A 178 6.98 6.40 15.47
C PHE A 178 6.54 5.03 14.92
N LEU A 179 5.53 4.41 15.54
CA LEU A 179 5.18 3.01 15.27
C LEU A 179 4.66 2.75 13.84
N PRO A 180 3.78 3.57 13.21
CA PRO A 180 3.37 3.36 11.83
C PRO A 180 4.50 3.41 10.81
N ILE A 181 5.47 4.32 11.03
CA ILE A 181 6.65 4.46 10.19
C ILE A 181 7.52 3.21 10.33
N PHE A 182 7.76 2.77 11.57
CA PHE A 182 8.49 1.55 11.85
C PHE A 182 7.87 0.33 11.13
N LEU A 183 6.56 0.13 11.29
CA LEU A 183 5.84 -0.99 10.66
C LEU A 183 5.89 -0.91 9.13
N THR A 184 5.76 0.29 8.57
CA THR A 184 5.86 0.48 7.12
C THR A 184 7.28 0.20 6.61
N LEU A 185 8.31 0.62 7.33
CA LEU A 185 9.69 0.31 6.96
C LEU A 185 9.94 -1.21 7.02
N LEU A 186 9.42 -1.89 8.05
CA LEU A 186 9.46 -3.35 8.18
C LEU A 186 8.79 -4.05 7.00
N ILE A 187 7.59 -3.61 6.60
CA ILE A 187 6.89 -4.13 5.41
C ILE A 187 7.74 -3.96 4.16
N ASN A 188 8.29 -2.76 3.93
CA ASN A 188 9.09 -2.48 2.73
C ASN A 188 10.38 -3.30 2.68
N ILE A 189 11.09 -3.47 3.79
CA ILE A 189 12.28 -4.31 3.88
C ILE A 189 11.93 -5.76 3.54
N TYR A 190 10.83 -6.27 4.07
CA TYR A 190 10.36 -7.63 3.78
C TYR A 190 10.04 -7.81 2.29
N LEU A 191 9.35 -6.86 1.67
CA LEU A 191 9.05 -6.90 0.22
C LEU A 191 10.32 -6.84 -0.62
N ILE A 192 11.24 -5.94 -0.28
CA ILE A 192 12.53 -5.79 -0.97
C ILE A 192 13.37 -7.06 -0.80
N TYR A 193 13.40 -7.66 0.39
CA TYR A 193 14.10 -8.92 0.63
C TYR A 193 13.57 -10.03 -0.28
N LYS A 194 12.24 -10.17 -0.38
CA LYS A 194 11.63 -11.16 -1.29
C LYS A 194 12.04 -10.95 -2.74
N GLN A 195 12.07 -9.70 -3.19
CA GLN A 195 12.50 -9.34 -4.55
C GLN A 195 14.00 -9.60 -4.79
N LEU A 196 14.84 -9.32 -3.79
CA LEU A 196 16.30 -9.43 -3.90
C LEU A 196 16.88 -10.78 -3.48
N LYS A 197 16.07 -11.70 -2.93
CA LYS A 197 16.55 -12.98 -2.37
C LYS A 197 17.47 -13.75 -3.31
N SER A 198 17.19 -13.73 -4.63
CA SER A 198 17.99 -14.40 -5.65
C SER A 198 19.28 -13.65 -6.03
N SER A 199 19.36 -12.35 -5.74
CA SER A 199 20.51 -11.49 -6.05
C SER A 199 21.44 -11.26 -4.85
N LEU A 200 21.05 -11.70 -3.65
CA LEU A 200 21.86 -11.57 -2.43
C LEU A 200 22.98 -12.61 -2.39
N VAL A 201 24.02 -12.31 -1.61
CA VAL A 201 25.16 -13.21 -1.38
C VAL A 201 24.65 -14.56 -0.83
N PRO A 202 25.19 -15.72 -1.29
CA PRO A 202 24.69 -17.05 -0.90
C PRO A 202 24.62 -17.28 0.62
N PHE A 203 25.51 -16.65 1.39
CA PHE A 203 25.50 -16.69 2.86
C PHE A 203 24.19 -16.14 3.46
N ILE A 204 23.71 -15.00 2.95
CA ILE A 204 22.46 -14.38 3.41
C ILE A 204 21.25 -15.20 2.92
N GLN A 205 21.30 -15.66 1.67
CA GLN A 205 20.23 -16.44 1.06
C GLN A 205 19.94 -17.76 1.81
N LYS A 206 21.00 -18.45 2.25
CA LYS A 206 20.91 -19.74 2.95
C LYS A 206 20.80 -19.61 4.47
N ASN A 207 20.85 -18.41 5.03
CA ASN A 207 20.80 -18.23 6.48
C ASN A 207 19.46 -18.71 7.05
N TYR A 208 19.53 -19.69 7.96
CA TYR A 208 18.36 -20.28 8.61
C TYR A 208 17.51 -19.23 9.36
N TYR A 209 18.15 -18.35 10.14
CA TYR A 209 17.43 -17.38 10.97
C TYR A 209 16.68 -16.34 10.15
N ILE A 210 17.30 -15.84 9.08
CA ILE A 210 16.68 -14.85 8.19
C ILE A 210 15.48 -15.48 7.48
N ASN A 211 15.64 -16.70 6.94
CA ASN A 211 14.53 -17.39 6.28
C ASN A 211 13.40 -17.74 7.27
N LYS A 212 13.72 -18.08 8.52
CA LYS A 212 12.74 -18.30 9.58
C LYS A 212 11.96 -17.01 9.89
N LEU A 213 12.64 -15.87 10.07
CA LEU A 213 11.99 -14.57 10.27
C LEU A 213 11.08 -14.18 9.11
N VAL A 214 11.54 -14.38 7.87
CA VAL A 214 10.75 -14.11 6.67
C VAL A 214 9.51 -15.01 6.62
N SER A 215 9.62 -16.28 7.00
CA SER A 215 8.47 -17.18 7.08
C SER A 215 7.46 -16.80 8.17
N TYR A 216 7.91 -16.23 9.29
CA TYR A 216 7.01 -15.67 10.29
C TYR A 216 6.30 -14.42 9.77
N MET A 217 7.05 -13.53 9.09
CA MET A 217 6.48 -12.37 8.43
C MET A 217 5.47 -12.77 7.34
N ASP A 218 5.71 -13.84 6.58
CA ASP A 218 4.75 -14.37 5.59
C ASP A 218 3.40 -14.71 6.23
N LYS A 219 3.42 -15.35 7.39
CA LYS A 219 2.20 -15.71 8.13
C LYS A 219 1.51 -14.50 8.75
N MET A 220 2.29 -13.50 9.18
CA MET A 220 1.79 -12.36 9.96
C MET A 220 1.59 -11.08 9.14
N ILE A 221 1.91 -11.06 7.85
CA ILE A 221 1.94 -9.82 7.05
C ILE A 221 0.59 -9.08 7.06
N LEU A 222 -0.52 -9.81 6.98
CA LEU A 222 -1.87 -9.24 7.06
C LEU A 222 -2.12 -8.58 8.41
N ASN A 223 -1.72 -9.23 9.50
CA ASN A 223 -1.84 -8.68 10.85
C ASN A 223 -0.97 -7.42 11.01
N VAL A 224 0.22 -7.38 10.40
CA VAL A 224 1.09 -6.20 10.41
C VAL A 224 0.45 -5.02 9.67
N TYR A 225 -0.18 -5.25 8.52
CA TYR A 225 -0.93 -4.21 7.80
C TYR A 225 -2.12 -3.70 8.62
N MET A 226 -2.90 -4.59 9.23
CA MET A 226 -4.03 -4.22 10.10
C MET A 226 -3.57 -3.49 11.37
N MET A 227 -2.46 -3.93 11.98
CA MET A 227 -1.87 -3.27 13.16
C MET A 227 -1.46 -1.84 12.81
N ARG A 228 -0.73 -1.66 11.71
CA ARG A 228 -0.35 -0.34 11.21
C ARG A 228 -1.57 0.56 11.01
N ALA A 229 -2.60 0.08 10.29
CA ALA A 229 -3.81 0.84 10.02
C ALA A 229 -4.53 1.28 11.30
N ASN A 230 -4.67 0.38 12.29
CA ASN A 230 -5.28 0.72 13.57
C ASN A 230 -4.49 1.78 14.34
N ILE A 231 -3.16 1.65 14.38
CA ILE A 231 -2.30 2.64 15.05
C ILE A 231 -2.41 4.01 14.37
N GLU A 232 -2.49 4.06 13.04
CA GLU A 232 -2.70 5.31 12.30
C GLU A 232 -4.03 5.98 12.65
N ILE A 233 -5.09 5.20 12.85
CA ILE A 233 -6.39 5.71 13.29
C ILE A 233 -6.32 6.26 14.71
N TYR A 234 -5.75 5.48 15.64
CA TYR A 234 -5.63 5.91 17.04
C TYR A 234 -4.65 7.07 17.24
N ASN A 235 -3.64 7.20 16.37
CA ASN A 235 -2.69 8.30 16.43
C ASN A 235 -3.34 9.68 16.21
N LEU A 236 -4.42 9.76 15.43
CA LEU A 236 -5.18 11.02 15.29
C LEU A 236 -5.74 11.47 16.65
N LEU A 237 -6.41 10.55 17.36
CA LEU A 237 -6.95 10.80 18.69
C LEU A 237 -5.84 11.09 19.70
N PHE A 238 -4.75 10.33 19.63
CA PHE A 238 -3.60 10.49 20.50
C PHE A 238 -2.94 11.88 20.35
N ILE A 239 -2.82 12.40 19.12
CA ILE A 239 -2.28 13.75 18.87
C ILE A 239 -3.21 14.83 19.44
N ILE A 240 -4.54 14.67 19.30
CA ILE A 240 -5.52 15.56 19.93
C ILE A 240 -5.34 15.57 21.45
N ILE A 241 -5.16 14.40 22.07
CA ILE A 241 -4.89 14.30 23.51
C ILE A 241 -3.56 14.98 23.87
N CYS A 242 -2.50 14.76 23.08
CA CYS A 242 -1.19 15.38 23.30
C CYS A 242 -1.20 16.91 23.18
N LEU A 243 -2.10 17.48 22.36
CA LEU A 243 -2.34 18.92 22.29
C LEU A 243 -2.84 19.48 23.62
N PHE A 244 -3.81 18.83 24.25
CA PHE A 244 -4.32 19.25 25.58
C PHE A 244 -3.23 19.20 26.65
N PHE A 245 -2.31 18.22 26.57
CA PHE A 245 -1.15 18.12 27.46
C PHE A 245 0.05 18.99 27.06
N ARG A 246 -0.08 19.85 26.04
CA ARG A 246 1.00 20.70 25.50
C ARG A 246 2.26 19.94 25.07
N ARG A 247 2.11 18.65 24.71
CA ARG A 247 3.19 17.77 24.20
C ARG A 247 3.27 17.76 22.68
N ALA A 248 2.21 18.19 22.01
CA ALA A 248 2.17 18.39 20.56
C ALA A 248 1.83 19.86 20.23
N SER A 249 2.30 20.35 19.08
CA SER A 249 1.92 21.65 18.54
C SER A 249 0.69 21.53 17.63
N LEU A 250 -0.02 22.64 17.41
CA LEU A 250 -1.14 22.67 16.44
C LEU A 250 -0.69 22.26 15.03
N LEU A 251 0.55 22.59 14.68
CA LEU A 251 1.18 22.17 13.42
C LEU A 251 1.20 20.64 13.28
N ASN A 252 1.48 19.90 14.36
CA ASN A 252 1.47 18.43 14.33
C ASN A 252 0.08 17.87 13.96
N LEU A 253 -0.98 18.46 14.50
CA LEU A 253 -2.35 18.07 14.16
C LEU A 253 -2.68 18.42 12.70
N ILE A 254 -2.27 19.59 12.21
CA ILE A 254 -2.52 19.99 10.82
C ILE A 254 -1.80 19.04 9.84
N ILE A 255 -0.52 18.73 10.07
CA ILE A 255 0.22 17.83 9.19
C ILE A 255 -0.35 16.41 9.29
N TYR A 256 -0.70 15.94 10.49
CA TYR A 256 -1.26 14.60 10.67
C TYR A 256 -2.65 14.46 10.04
N THR A 257 -3.53 15.47 10.16
CA THR A 257 -4.84 15.46 9.50
C THR A 257 -4.71 15.47 7.98
N HIS A 258 -3.70 16.17 7.44
CA HIS A 258 -3.38 16.11 6.01
C HIS A 258 -2.89 14.71 5.59
N PHE A 259 -1.96 14.11 6.34
CA PHE A 259 -1.53 12.72 6.12
C PHE A 259 -2.71 11.75 6.17
N PHE A 260 -3.57 11.87 7.18
CA PHE A 260 -4.74 11.02 7.36
C PHE A 260 -5.71 11.13 6.17
N LYS A 261 -5.92 12.36 5.67
CA LYS A 261 -6.72 12.61 4.47
C LYS A 261 -6.08 11.99 3.22
N LEU A 262 -4.77 12.13 3.02
CA LEU A 262 -4.06 11.49 1.91
C LEU A 262 -4.17 9.96 1.97
N LYS A 263 -4.03 9.39 3.18
CA LYS A 263 -4.14 7.95 3.41
C LYS A 263 -5.56 7.45 3.14
N TYR A 264 -6.58 8.18 3.56
CA TYR A 264 -7.98 7.86 3.24
C TYR A 264 -8.28 8.00 1.74
N ALA A 265 -7.72 9.01 1.06
CA ALA A 265 -7.86 9.18 -0.39
C ALA A 265 -7.10 8.10 -1.18
N SER A 266 -6.12 7.45 -0.57
CA SER A 266 -5.38 6.33 -1.16
C SER A 266 -6.24 5.06 -1.19
N SER A 267 -5.95 4.18 -2.15
CA SER A 267 -6.61 2.87 -2.28
C SER A 267 -6.06 1.84 -1.28
N ASP A 268 -5.79 2.23 -0.03
CA ASP A 268 -5.36 1.31 1.03
C ASP A 268 -6.57 0.61 1.67
N SER A 269 -6.83 -0.62 1.23
CA SER A 269 -7.98 -1.42 1.69
C SER A 269 -7.96 -1.72 3.19
N TYR A 270 -6.77 -1.91 3.78
CA TYR A 270 -6.64 -2.23 5.20
C TYR A 270 -7.00 -1.03 6.08
N PHE A 271 -6.58 0.16 5.64
CA PHE A 271 -6.94 1.40 6.31
C PHE A 271 -8.46 1.63 6.31
N HIS A 272 -9.11 1.49 5.14
CA HIS A 272 -10.56 1.61 5.02
C HIS A 272 -11.32 0.59 5.86
N ALA A 273 -10.88 -0.68 5.84
CA ALA A 273 -11.48 -1.74 6.65
C ALA A 273 -11.37 -1.47 8.16
N CYS A 274 -10.19 -1.08 8.64
CA CYS A 274 -9.98 -0.73 10.05
C CYS A 274 -10.78 0.52 10.45
N TYR A 275 -10.86 1.52 9.57
CA TYR A 275 -11.60 2.75 9.81
C TYR A 275 -13.11 2.49 9.96
N SER A 276 -13.70 1.71 9.04
CA SER A 276 -15.11 1.32 9.13
C SER A 276 -15.37 0.51 10.40
N LYS A 277 -14.54 -0.51 10.66
CA LYS A 277 -14.67 -1.39 11.84
C LYS A 277 -14.63 -0.60 13.15
N ASN A 278 -13.70 0.33 13.30
CA ASN A 278 -13.61 1.18 14.50
C ASN A 278 -14.87 2.07 14.63
N GLY A 279 -15.35 2.64 13.52
CA GLY A 279 -16.59 3.41 13.52
C GLY A 279 -17.81 2.60 13.93
N GLU A 280 -17.93 1.36 13.44
CA GLU A 280 -19.01 0.43 13.82
C GLU A 280 -18.93 0.02 15.29
N MET A 281 -17.74 -0.28 15.80
CA MET A 281 -17.54 -0.59 17.23
C MET A 281 -18.03 0.56 18.12
N ILE A 282 -17.67 1.80 17.79
CA ILE A 282 -18.13 2.98 18.56
C ILE A 282 -19.65 3.11 18.48
N ARG A 283 -20.27 2.91 17.31
CA ARG A 283 -21.74 2.93 17.18
C ARG A 283 -22.41 1.84 18.02
N GLN A 284 -21.85 0.63 18.05
CA GLN A 284 -22.36 -0.47 18.86
C GLN A 284 -22.36 -0.09 20.35
N TYR A 285 -21.25 0.44 20.87
CA TYR A 285 -21.19 0.88 22.27
C TYR A 285 -22.17 2.03 22.57
N LEU A 286 -22.29 3.01 21.67
CA LEU A 286 -23.22 4.14 21.83
C LEU A 286 -24.70 3.77 21.65
N SER A 287 -24.98 2.62 21.02
CA SER A 287 -26.34 2.10 20.84
C SER A 287 -26.88 1.33 22.06
N HIS A 288 -26.05 1.12 23.09
CA HIS A 288 -26.45 0.43 24.31
C HIS A 288 -27.61 1.17 25.02
N PRO A 289 -28.62 0.47 25.57
CA PRO A 289 -29.81 1.11 26.16
C PRO A 289 -29.51 2.05 27.34
N MET A 290 -28.38 1.87 28.02
CA MET A 290 -27.93 2.75 29.12
C MET A 290 -27.30 4.06 28.65
N VAL A 291 -26.95 4.19 27.36
CA VAL A 291 -26.31 5.40 26.81
C VAL A 291 -27.40 6.32 26.24
N PRO A 292 -27.46 7.60 26.66
CA PRO A 292 -28.40 8.55 26.07
C PRO A 292 -28.24 8.67 24.56
N ARG A 293 -29.34 8.57 23.80
CA ARG A 293 -29.36 8.63 22.33
C ARG A 293 -28.70 9.90 21.75
N ILE A 294 -28.58 10.96 22.55
CA ILE A 294 -27.89 12.20 22.18
C ILE A 294 -26.43 11.92 21.75
N PHE A 295 -25.72 11.01 22.43
CA PHE A 295 -24.32 10.71 22.12
C PHE A 295 -24.19 9.99 20.78
N LEU A 296 -25.09 9.05 20.48
CA LEU A 296 -25.15 8.38 19.19
C LEU A 296 -25.43 9.38 18.06
N ASN A 297 -26.36 10.32 18.26
CA ASN A 297 -26.69 11.35 17.28
C ASN A 297 -25.51 12.30 17.03
N ILE A 298 -24.82 12.74 18.10
CA ILE A 298 -23.63 13.58 18.01
C ILE A 298 -22.53 12.84 17.24
N PHE A 299 -22.27 11.57 17.59
CA PHE A 299 -21.27 10.76 16.90
C PHE A 299 -21.59 10.59 15.41
N ASN A 300 -22.83 10.26 15.07
CA ASN A 300 -23.26 10.10 13.68
C ASN A 300 -23.08 11.40 12.87
N LYS A 301 -23.43 12.55 13.47
CA LYS A 301 -23.25 13.86 12.84
C LYS A 301 -21.77 14.20 12.62
N ILE A 302 -20.93 14.02 13.64
CA ILE A 302 -19.47 14.24 13.55
C ILE A 302 -18.85 13.30 12.52
N SER A 303 -19.17 12.00 12.58
CA SER A 303 -18.68 10.99 11.64
C SER A 303 -19.05 11.33 10.20
N HIS A 304 -20.27 11.81 9.96
CA HIS A 304 -20.68 12.25 8.63
C HIS A 304 -19.83 13.42 8.12
N TYR A 305 -19.69 14.50 8.89
CA TYR A 305 -18.87 15.65 8.48
C TYR A 305 -17.40 15.29 8.28
N PHE A 306 -16.85 14.43 9.16
CA PHE A 306 -15.46 13.99 9.04
C PHE A 306 -15.26 13.14 7.77
N ASN A 307 -16.18 12.21 7.48
CA ASN A 307 -16.16 11.44 6.23
C ASN A 307 -16.26 12.32 4.99
N VAL A 308 -17.15 13.32 5.01
CA VAL A 308 -17.26 14.31 3.91
C VAL A 308 -15.93 15.03 3.72
N TYR A 309 -15.31 15.54 4.79
CA TYR A 309 -14.00 16.20 4.74
C TYR A 309 -12.91 15.31 4.12
N LEU A 310 -12.87 14.03 4.50
CA LEU A 310 -11.91 13.05 3.98
C LEU A 310 -12.16 12.74 2.50
N SER A 311 -13.42 12.55 2.11
CA SER A 311 -13.81 12.25 0.72
C SER A 311 -13.76 13.46 -0.22
N TYR A 312 -13.75 14.69 0.31
CA TYR A 312 -13.81 15.90 -0.49
C TYR A 312 -12.54 16.07 -1.31
N ARG A 313 -12.61 15.64 -2.57
CA ARG A 313 -11.74 16.03 -3.67
C ARG A 313 -12.22 17.38 -4.17
N ARG A 314 -11.42 18.43 -4.06
CA ARG A 314 -11.64 19.65 -4.87
C ARG A 314 -11.67 19.17 -6.32
N ARG A 315 -12.81 19.36 -6.98
CA ARG A 315 -12.96 19.12 -8.43
C ARG A 315 -12.04 20.05 -9.19
#